data_AF-A0A162FRW5-F1
#
_entry.id   AF-A0A162FRW5-F1
#
_cell.length_a   1.000
_cell.length_b   1.000
_cell.length_c   1.000
_cell.angle_alpha   90.00
_cell.angle_beta   90.00
_cell.angle_gamma   90.00
#
_symmetry.space_group_name_H-M   'P 1'
#
loop_
_entity.id
_entity.type
_entity.pdbx_description
1 polymer ?
#
loop_
_entity_poly.entity_id
_entity_poly.type
_entity_poly.pdbx_seq_one_letter_code
_entity_poly.pdbx_strand_id
1 'polypeptide(L)'
;MADVVSFEGVSSDADLIAWSQQYCRGVRREQGVSVRFDLVDWAVSHRAKRRAAAVKRSKLDDATVGERYDWDSVDGSDGRPLRCTVSLTWDAFSAFERDAWEATLRHELIHVEQYQRDGTTDHGRAFQERADQLDTDVHCPAFSDPKHVLTCGACGDLVARRYQDCKLVERREQYRSDCCGASLELS
;
A
#
# COMPACT_ATOMS: atom_id res chain seq x y z
N MET A 1 20.47 9.32 -21.85
CA MET A 1 20.32 9.62 -20.41
C MET A 1 18.87 10.03 -20.26
N ALA A 2 18.05 9.25 -19.55
CA ALA A 2 16.66 9.65 -19.31
C ALA A 2 16.69 10.89 -18.42
N ASP A 3 15.92 11.92 -18.79
CA ASP A 3 15.75 13.10 -17.95
C ASP A 3 15.30 12.65 -16.56
N VAL A 4 16.01 13.14 -15.54
CA VAL A 4 15.64 12.91 -14.15
C VAL A 4 14.41 13.76 -13.88
N VAL A 5 13.28 13.11 -13.69
CA VAL A 5 12.03 13.77 -13.27
C VAL A 5 12.23 14.24 -11.82
N SER A 6 11.98 15.51 -11.53
CA SER A 6 11.91 16.02 -10.15
C SER A 6 10.53 15.73 -9.55
N PHE A 7 10.39 15.73 -8.22
CA PHE A 7 9.10 15.46 -7.57
C PHE A 7 8.05 16.49 -8.00
N GLU A 8 8.43 17.77 -8.02
CA GLU A 8 7.60 18.91 -8.41
C GLU A 8 7.29 18.95 -9.91
N GLY A 9 8.06 18.21 -10.72
CA GLY A 9 7.90 18.12 -12.17
C GLY A 9 6.97 16.99 -12.62
N VAL A 10 6.44 16.18 -11.69
CA VAL A 10 5.53 15.09 -12.03
C VAL A 10 4.18 15.65 -12.49
N SER A 11 3.87 15.43 -13.77
CA SER A 11 2.64 15.95 -14.39
C SER A 11 1.83 14.90 -15.15
N SER A 12 2.35 13.68 -15.25
CA SER A 12 1.71 12.56 -15.93
C SER A 12 1.95 11.22 -15.21
N ASP A 13 1.16 10.20 -15.55
CA ASP A 13 1.36 8.84 -15.04
C ASP A 13 2.77 8.31 -15.30
N ALA A 14 3.33 8.65 -16.47
CA ALA A 14 4.68 8.26 -16.85
C ALA A 14 5.73 8.93 -15.96
N ASP A 15 5.56 10.22 -15.66
CA ASP A 15 6.44 10.96 -14.74
C ASP A 15 6.39 10.36 -13.33
N LEU A 16 5.18 10.06 -12.84
CA LEU A 16 4.98 9.48 -11.52
C LEU A 16 5.67 8.12 -11.39
N ILE A 17 5.52 7.26 -12.41
CA ILE A 17 6.21 5.97 -12.46
C ILE A 17 7.73 6.18 -12.54
N ALA A 18 8.22 7.06 -13.41
CA ALA A 18 9.65 7.29 -13.59
C ALA A 18 10.31 7.82 -12.31
N TRP A 19 9.70 8.81 -11.67
CA TRP A 19 10.15 9.36 -10.40
C TRP A 19 10.15 8.29 -9.30
N SER A 20 9.06 7.54 -9.16
CA SER A 20 8.92 6.51 -8.12
C SER A 20 9.93 5.38 -8.32
N GLN A 21 10.18 4.96 -9.56
CA GLN A 21 11.21 3.97 -9.88
C GLN A 21 12.61 4.48 -9.54
N GLN A 22 12.92 5.74 -9.87
CA GLN A 22 14.20 6.34 -9.55
C GLN A 22 14.41 6.40 -8.04
N TYR A 23 13.41 6.89 -7.30
CA TYR A 23 13.41 6.96 -5.85
C TYR A 23 13.66 5.58 -5.23
N CYS A 24 12.85 4.59 -5.60
CA CYS A 24 12.97 3.22 -5.07
C CYS A 24 14.32 2.57 -5.39
N ARG A 25 14.91 2.86 -6.56
CA ARG A 25 16.28 2.42 -6.90
C ARG A 25 17.34 3.12 -6.04
N GLY A 26 17.11 4.38 -5.64
CA GLY A 26 17.90 5.08 -4.62
C GLY A 26 17.85 4.35 -3.28
N VAL A 27 16.64 4.13 -2.75
CA VAL A 27 16.43 3.41 -1.48
C VAL A 27 17.10 2.03 -1.49
N ARG A 28 16.96 1.25 -2.58
CA ARG A 28 17.67 -0.04 -2.72
C ARG A 28 19.19 0.11 -2.57
N ARG A 29 19.79 1.12 -3.19
CA ARG A 29 21.25 1.33 -3.18
C ARG A 29 21.74 1.82 -1.82
N GLU A 30 20.97 2.67 -1.17
CA GLU A 30 21.39 3.38 0.05
C GLU A 30 21.03 2.62 1.33
N GLN A 31 19.90 1.91 1.33
CA GLN A 31 19.31 1.25 2.52
C GLN A 31 19.24 -0.28 2.38
N GLY A 32 19.81 -0.85 1.32
CA GLY A 32 20.02 -2.28 1.19
C GLY A 32 18.75 -3.12 1.03
N VAL A 33 17.77 -2.62 0.26
CA VAL A 33 16.53 -3.37 -0.02
C VAL A 33 16.77 -4.44 -1.09
N SER A 34 16.46 -5.70 -0.78
CA SER A 34 16.65 -6.86 -1.66
C SER A 34 15.51 -7.01 -2.66
N VAL A 35 15.36 -6.05 -3.57
CA VAL A 35 14.33 -6.05 -4.62
C VAL A 35 14.93 -6.21 -6.01
N ARG A 36 14.33 -7.13 -6.79
CA ARG A 36 14.54 -7.33 -8.21
C ARG A 36 13.55 -6.51 -9.02
N PHE A 37 13.92 -5.27 -9.37
CA PHE A 37 13.04 -4.36 -10.10
C PHE A 37 12.72 -4.81 -11.53
N ASP A 38 13.50 -5.72 -12.13
CA ASP A 38 13.18 -6.36 -13.41
C ASP A 38 11.89 -7.19 -13.36
N LEU A 39 11.46 -7.58 -12.16
CA LEU A 39 10.24 -8.37 -11.89
C LEU A 39 9.10 -7.51 -11.31
N VAL A 40 9.24 -6.19 -11.32
CA VAL A 40 8.23 -5.26 -10.79
C VAL A 40 7.64 -4.44 -11.93
N ASP A 41 6.36 -4.64 -12.18
CA ASP A 41 5.56 -3.77 -13.04
C ASP A 41 5.04 -2.57 -12.24
N TRP A 42 4.74 -1.48 -12.94
CA TRP A 42 4.26 -0.24 -12.34
C TRP A 42 3.00 0.22 -13.05
N ALA A 43 2.02 0.67 -12.28
CA ALA A 43 0.78 1.20 -12.81
C ALA A 43 0.28 2.36 -11.96
N VAL A 44 -0.47 3.28 -12.56
CA VAL A 44 -1.16 4.37 -11.85
C VAL A 44 -2.65 4.09 -11.81
N SER A 45 -3.27 4.38 -10.66
CA SER A 45 -4.70 4.30 -10.44
C SER A 45 -5.27 5.68 -10.14
N HIS A 46 -6.25 6.07 -10.94
CA HIS A 46 -7.04 7.29 -10.75
C HIS A 46 -8.34 7.05 -9.96
N ARG A 47 -8.58 5.80 -9.51
CA ARG A 47 -9.82 5.39 -8.85
C ARG A 47 -9.65 4.93 -7.40
N ALA A 48 -8.41 4.69 -6.97
CA ALA A 48 -8.15 4.20 -5.62
C ALA A 48 -8.35 5.34 -4.61
N LYS A 49 -9.08 5.06 -3.53
CA LYS A 49 -9.41 6.06 -2.48
C LYS A 49 -8.92 5.68 -1.08
N ARG A 50 -8.41 4.46 -0.91
CA ARG A 50 -8.10 3.89 0.42
C ARG A 50 -6.61 3.62 0.66
N ARG A 51 -5.83 3.52 -0.41
CA ARG A 51 -4.42 3.15 -0.34
C ARG A 51 -3.64 4.04 -1.29
N ALA A 52 -2.60 4.69 -0.77
CA ALA A 52 -1.78 5.59 -1.56
C ALA A 52 -0.95 4.83 -2.62
N ALA A 53 -0.59 3.59 -2.31
CA ALA A 53 -0.12 2.60 -3.27
C ALA A 53 -0.52 1.18 -2.81
N ALA A 54 -0.26 0.18 -3.64
CA ALA A 54 -0.42 -1.23 -3.25
C ALA A 54 0.38 -2.17 -4.16
N VAL A 55 1.01 -3.17 -3.57
CA VAL A 55 1.54 -4.33 -4.30
C VAL A 55 0.42 -5.33 -4.67
N LYS A 56 0.19 -5.49 -5.97
CA LYS A 56 -0.64 -6.55 -6.56
C LYS A 56 0.25 -7.73 -6.95
N ARG A 57 -0.15 -8.93 -6.57
CA ARG A 57 0.62 -10.16 -6.76
C ARG A 57 -0.30 -11.37 -6.85
N SER A 58 0.22 -12.46 -7.42
CA SER A 58 -0.45 -13.75 -7.35
C SER A 58 -0.51 -14.22 -5.90
N LYS A 59 -1.59 -14.93 -5.55
CA LYS A 59 -1.64 -15.67 -4.29
C LYS A 59 -1.04 -17.04 -4.55
N LEU A 60 -0.07 -17.39 -3.73
CA LEU A 60 0.60 -18.68 -3.78
C LEU A 60 0.12 -19.51 -2.59
N ASP A 61 -0.03 -20.80 -2.82
CA ASP A 61 -0.39 -21.75 -1.76
C ASP A 61 0.80 -21.92 -0.83
N ASP A 62 0.54 -22.17 0.46
CA ASP A 62 1.54 -22.44 1.51
C ASP A 62 2.62 -21.35 1.74
N ALA A 63 2.51 -20.18 1.11
CA ALA A 63 3.42 -19.07 1.31
C ALA A 63 3.23 -18.43 2.71
N THR A 64 4.33 -18.33 3.46
CA THR A 64 4.35 -17.79 4.83
C THR A 64 5.42 -16.72 4.98
N VAL A 65 5.08 -15.56 5.54
CA VAL A 65 6.05 -14.49 5.79
C VAL A 65 7.14 -14.97 6.75
N GLY A 66 8.40 -14.77 6.36
CA GLY A 66 9.59 -15.20 7.10
C GLY A 66 10.18 -16.51 6.60
N GLU A 67 9.45 -17.28 5.80
CA GLU A 67 9.93 -18.52 5.19
C GLU A 67 10.21 -18.30 3.70
N ARG A 68 11.43 -18.63 3.26
CA ARG A 68 11.79 -18.49 1.84
C ARG A 68 10.91 -19.41 1.01
N TYR A 69 10.26 -18.82 0.01
CA TYR A 69 9.39 -19.56 -0.89
C TYR A 69 10.21 -20.32 -1.94
N ASP A 70 9.81 -21.56 -2.20
CA ASP A 70 10.44 -22.41 -3.22
C ASP A 70 9.91 -22.02 -4.61
N TRP A 71 10.55 -21.03 -5.23
CA TRP A 71 10.19 -20.56 -6.57
C TRP A 71 10.46 -21.55 -7.69
N ASP A 72 11.29 -22.58 -7.47
CA ASP A 72 11.53 -23.64 -8.44
C ASP A 72 10.32 -24.59 -8.54
N SER A 73 9.50 -24.66 -7.48
CA SER A 73 8.27 -25.46 -7.45
C SER A 73 7.11 -24.85 -8.25
N VAL A 74 7.20 -23.59 -8.65
CA VAL A 74 6.10 -22.88 -9.33
C VAL A 74 6.09 -23.23 -10.81
N ASP A 75 4.96 -23.77 -11.29
CA ASP A 75 4.78 -24.08 -12.71
C ASP A 75 5.05 -22.87 -13.61
N GLY A 76 5.97 -23.03 -14.55
CA GLY A 76 6.35 -21.98 -15.50
C GLY A 76 7.26 -20.89 -14.93
N SER A 77 7.72 -21.02 -13.68
CA SER A 77 8.79 -20.21 -13.11
C SER A 77 10.16 -20.70 -13.57
N ASP A 78 11.14 -19.80 -13.63
CA ASP A 78 12.56 -20.11 -13.85
C ASP A 78 13.38 -20.01 -12.56
N GLY A 79 12.77 -20.36 -11.43
CA GLY A 79 13.34 -20.24 -10.09
C GLY A 79 13.35 -18.81 -9.54
N ARG A 80 12.79 -17.85 -10.29
CA ARG A 80 12.65 -16.45 -9.86
C ARG A 80 11.25 -16.17 -9.32
N PRO A 81 11.11 -15.12 -8.48
CA PRO A 81 9.80 -14.65 -8.10
C PRO A 81 8.92 -14.30 -9.29
N LEU A 82 7.63 -14.66 -9.22
CA LEU A 82 6.66 -14.18 -10.20
C LEU A 82 6.59 -12.65 -10.17
N ARG A 83 6.21 -12.04 -11.30
CA ARG A 83 6.08 -10.57 -11.38
C ARG A 83 4.99 -10.08 -10.42
N CYS A 84 5.21 -8.91 -9.83
CA CYS A 84 4.21 -8.16 -9.08
C CYS A 84 4.07 -6.75 -9.64
N THR A 85 2.96 -6.08 -9.35
CA THR A 85 2.72 -4.69 -9.77
C THR A 85 2.64 -3.78 -8.56
N VAL A 86 3.47 -2.73 -8.52
CA VAL A 86 3.26 -1.58 -7.63
C VAL A 86 2.24 -0.65 -8.29
N SER A 87 1.05 -0.57 -7.69
CA SER A 87 -0.05 0.27 -8.16
C SER A 87 -0.07 1.58 -7.36
N LEU A 88 0.39 2.67 -7.96
CA LEU A 88 0.42 4.02 -7.37
C LEU A 88 -0.95 4.68 -7.50
N THR A 89 -1.37 5.48 -6.53
CA THR A 89 -2.64 6.23 -6.60
C THR A 89 -2.36 7.69 -6.92
N TRP A 90 -2.89 8.19 -8.05
CA TRP A 90 -2.67 9.56 -8.51
C TRP A 90 -3.16 10.61 -7.50
N ASP A 91 -4.37 10.42 -6.97
CA ASP A 91 -4.95 11.33 -5.98
C ASP A 91 -4.14 11.38 -4.69
N ALA A 92 -3.50 10.27 -4.30
CA ALA A 92 -2.65 10.23 -3.12
C ALA A 92 -1.35 10.99 -3.35
N PHE A 93 -0.70 10.76 -4.50
CA PHE A 93 0.48 11.52 -4.90
C PHE A 93 0.18 13.03 -4.92
N SER A 94 -0.96 13.42 -5.50
CA SER A 94 -1.37 14.82 -5.63
C SER A 94 -1.69 15.50 -4.30
N ALA A 95 -2.10 14.71 -3.29
CA ALA A 95 -2.47 15.21 -1.97
C ALA A 95 -1.32 15.18 -0.96
N PHE A 96 -0.30 14.34 -1.21
CA PHE A 96 0.81 14.15 -0.29
C PHE A 96 1.97 15.10 -0.61
N GLU A 97 2.54 15.66 0.44
CA GLU A 97 3.89 16.20 0.38
C GLU A 97 4.89 15.09 0.09
N ARG A 98 6.06 15.50 -0.42
CA ARG A 98 7.12 14.59 -0.86
C ARG A 98 7.46 13.51 0.18
N ASP A 99 7.67 13.89 1.44
CA ASP A 99 8.09 12.96 2.48
C ASP A 99 7.05 11.86 2.73
N ALA A 100 5.76 12.20 2.71
CA ALA A 100 4.67 11.24 2.88
C ALA A 100 4.54 10.29 1.67
N TRP A 101 4.79 10.79 0.47
CA TRP A 101 4.83 9.95 -0.73
C TRP A 101 6.05 9.03 -0.75
N GLU A 102 7.22 9.53 -0.37
CA GLU A 102 8.43 8.74 -0.22
C GLU A 102 8.26 7.63 0.82
N ALA A 103 7.67 7.94 1.98
CA ALA A 103 7.32 6.94 3.00
C ALA A 103 6.38 5.87 2.43
N THR A 104 5.36 6.26 1.66
CA THR A 104 4.46 5.32 0.96
C THR A 104 5.25 4.37 0.05
N LEU A 105 6.22 4.87 -0.72
CA LEU A 105 7.03 4.03 -1.59
C LEU A 105 7.94 3.07 -0.81
N ARG A 106 8.53 3.54 0.30
CA ARG A 106 9.32 2.69 1.20
C ARG A 106 8.46 1.57 1.80
N HIS A 107 7.22 1.86 2.17
CA HIS A 107 6.25 0.85 2.64
C HIS A 107 6.00 -0.23 1.60
N GLU A 108 5.69 0.16 0.35
CA GLU A 108 5.43 -0.81 -0.71
C GLU A 108 6.68 -1.61 -1.08
N LEU A 109 7.88 -1.03 -0.97
CA LEU A 109 9.12 -1.76 -1.19
C LEU A 109 9.32 -2.91 -0.20
N ILE A 110 8.89 -2.76 1.06
CA ILE A 110 8.91 -3.85 2.04
C ILE A 110 8.00 -4.99 1.58
N HIS A 111 6.81 -4.66 1.08
CA HIS A 111 5.92 -5.67 0.51
C HIS A 111 6.52 -6.35 -0.72
N VAL A 112 7.19 -5.62 -1.61
CA VAL A 112 7.87 -6.24 -2.76
C VAL A 112 9.00 -7.16 -2.27
N GLU A 113 9.83 -6.71 -1.33
CA GLU A 113 10.92 -7.50 -0.75
C GLU A 113 10.40 -8.79 -0.10
N GLN A 114 9.37 -8.70 0.74
CA GLN A 114 8.71 -9.85 1.35
C GLN A 114 8.11 -10.78 0.29
N TYR A 115 7.38 -10.25 -0.69
CA TYR A 115 6.76 -11.10 -1.72
C TYR A 115 7.82 -11.83 -2.52
N GLN A 116 8.89 -11.17 -2.93
CA GLN A 116 9.96 -11.80 -3.70
C GLN A 116 10.73 -12.86 -2.89
N ARG A 117 10.82 -12.71 -1.56
CA ARG A 117 11.51 -13.67 -0.70
C ARG A 117 10.61 -14.85 -0.28
N ASP A 118 9.38 -14.53 0.10
CA ASP A 118 8.49 -15.41 0.88
C ASP A 118 7.20 -15.77 0.14
N GLY A 119 7.00 -15.26 -1.08
CA GLY A 119 5.80 -15.55 -1.90
C GLY A 119 4.53 -14.87 -1.39
N THR A 120 4.57 -14.20 -0.23
CA THR A 120 3.44 -13.49 0.38
C THR A 120 3.91 -12.25 1.16
N THR A 121 2.96 -11.48 1.70
CA THR A 121 3.24 -10.25 2.47
C THR A 121 2.23 -10.05 3.58
N ASP A 122 2.66 -9.43 4.68
CA ASP A 122 1.80 -8.97 5.77
C ASP A 122 2.45 -7.76 6.49
N HIS A 123 1.80 -7.30 7.57
CA HIS A 123 2.31 -6.23 8.45
C HIS A 123 2.78 -6.76 9.80
N GLY A 124 3.26 -8.01 9.82
CA GLY A 124 3.77 -8.68 11.01
C GLY A 124 5.07 -8.06 11.52
N ARG A 125 5.69 -8.70 12.52
CA ARG A 125 6.90 -8.18 13.18
C ARG A 125 8.04 -7.85 12.20
N ALA A 126 8.30 -8.74 11.24
CA ALA A 126 9.36 -8.52 10.25
C ALA A 126 9.08 -7.29 9.35
N PHE A 127 7.81 -7.00 9.07
CA PHE A 127 7.42 -5.77 8.36
C PHE A 127 7.70 -4.55 9.23
N GLN A 128 7.29 -4.57 10.49
CA GLN A 128 7.43 -3.44 11.42
C GLN A 128 8.91 -3.09 11.64
N GLU A 129 9.76 -4.09 11.88
CA GLU A 129 11.21 -3.89 12.00
C GLU A 129 11.80 -3.29 10.71
N ARG A 130 11.27 -3.68 9.54
CA ARG A 130 11.72 -3.12 8.26
C ARG A 130 11.18 -1.70 8.03
N ALA A 131 9.97 -1.41 8.50
CA ALA A 131 9.37 -0.09 8.43
C ALA A 131 10.18 0.92 9.25
N ASP A 132 10.62 0.54 10.46
CA ASP A 132 11.51 1.35 11.28
C ASP A 132 12.86 1.59 10.59
N GLN A 133 13.45 0.56 9.98
CA GLN A 133 14.74 0.67 9.27
C GLN A 133 14.68 1.58 8.04
N LEU A 134 13.54 1.56 7.34
CA LEU A 134 13.33 2.37 6.14
C LEU A 134 12.58 3.67 6.46
N ASP A 135 12.42 4.04 7.74
CA ASP A 135 11.72 5.26 8.15
C ASP A 135 10.36 5.42 7.45
N THR A 136 9.47 4.44 7.60
CA THR A 136 8.12 4.48 7.02
C THR A 136 7.06 3.97 7.99
N ASP A 137 5.82 4.37 7.77
CA ASP A 137 4.68 3.98 8.58
C ASP A 137 4.10 2.63 8.15
N VAL A 138 3.64 1.86 9.13
CA VAL A 138 2.81 0.64 8.88
C VAL A 138 1.42 1.01 8.37
N HIS A 139 0.97 2.24 8.62
CA HIS A 139 -0.35 2.72 8.23
C HIS A 139 -0.23 3.84 7.20
N CYS A 140 -0.90 3.66 6.07
CA CYS A 140 -1.03 4.71 5.07
C CYS A 140 -1.86 5.88 5.63
N PRO A 141 -1.36 7.13 5.58
CA PRO A 141 -2.17 8.30 5.87
C PRO A 141 -3.41 8.40 4.97
N ALA A 142 -4.46 9.06 5.45
CA ALA A 142 -5.63 9.34 4.62
C ALA A 142 -5.31 10.45 3.61
N PHE A 143 -5.66 10.26 2.34
CA PHE A 143 -5.45 11.23 1.25
C PHE A 143 -6.73 11.61 0.51
N SER A 144 -7.87 11.04 0.92
CA SER A 144 -9.17 11.43 0.41
C SER A 144 -10.17 11.50 1.55
N ASP A 145 -11.24 12.25 1.31
CA ASP A 145 -12.34 12.34 2.26
C ASP A 145 -13.20 11.06 2.20
N PRO A 146 -13.62 10.56 3.36
CA PRO A 146 -14.52 9.42 3.39
C PRO A 146 -15.90 9.82 2.83
N LYS A 147 -16.44 8.99 1.94
CA LYS A 147 -17.83 9.14 1.45
C LYS A 147 -18.85 9.07 2.61
N HIS A 148 -18.56 8.26 3.62
CA HIS A 148 -19.42 8.06 4.78
C HIS A 148 -18.61 8.12 6.06
N VAL A 149 -19.07 8.93 7.00
CA VAL A 149 -18.58 8.95 8.39
C VAL A 149 -19.64 8.33 9.27
N LEU A 150 -19.29 7.24 9.95
CA LEU A 150 -20.16 6.57 10.90
C LEU A 150 -19.82 7.05 12.31
N THR A 151 -20.83 7.52 13.02
CA THR A 151 -20.72 8.01 14.41
C THR A 151 -21.62 7.20 15.34
N CYS A 152 -21.32 7.25 16.64
CA CYS A 152 -22.18 6.72 17.67
C CYS A 152 -23.44 7.60 17.78
N GLY A 153 -24.65 7.02 17.64
CA GLY A 153 -25.89 7.78 17.74
C GLY A 153 -26.21 8.34 19.13
N ALA A 154 -25.42 8.00 20.16
CA ALA A 154 -25.59 8.54 21.51
C ALA A 154 -24.65 9.71 21.82
N CYS A 155 -23.34 9.56 21.58
CA CYS A 155 -22.33 10.56 21.93
C CYS A 155 -21.74 11.31 20.73
N GLY A 156 -22.03 10.87 19.50
CA GLY A 156 -21.46 11.44 18.28
C GLY A 156 -20.02 11.01 17.98
N ASP A 157 -19.41 10.17 18.82
CA ASP A 157 -18.02 9.74 18.63
C ASP A 157 -17.82 9.03 17.29
N LEU A 158 -16.68 9.25 16.67
CA LEU A 158 -16.30 8.59 15.43
C LEU A 158 -16.18 7.08 15.64
N VAL A 159 -16.94 6.31 14.88
CA VAL A 159 -16.88 4.84 14.87
C VAL A 159 -16.09 4.34 13.66
N ALA A 160 -16.38 4.84 12.45
CA ALA A 160 -15.69 4.38 11.26
C ALA A 160 -15.74 5.40 10.10
N ARG A 161 -14.70 5.39 9.27
CA ARG A 161 -14.67 6.08 7.97
C ARG A 161 -14.81 5.08 6.84
N ARG A 162 -15.68 5.34 5.88
CA ARG A 162 -15.90 4.48 4.70
C ARG A 162 -15.85 5.30 3.42
N TYR A 163 -15.08 4.78 2.46
CA TYR A 163 -14.80 5.43 1.19
C TYR A 163 -15.71 4.98 0.06
N GLN A 164 -16.54 3.97 0.31
CA GLN A 164 -17.51 3.36 -0.61
C GLN A 164 -18.68 2.82 0.21
N ASP A 165 -19.80 2.53 -0.47
CA ASP A 165 -20.93 1.84 0.14
C ASP A 165 -20.49 0.42 0.57
N CYS A 166 -20.92 -0.02 1.75
CA CYS A 166 -20.60 -1.35 2.27
C CYS A 166 -21.65 -1.82 3.27
N LYS A 167 -21.60 -3.11 3.64
CA LYS A 167 -22.55 -3.71 4.61
C LYS A 167 -22.67 -2.92 5.90
N LEU A 168 -21.57 -2.37 6.42
CA LEU A 168 -21.60 -1.55 7.63
C LEU A 168 -22.38 -0.24 7.44
N VAL A 169 -22.29 0.40 6.27
CA VAL A 169 -23.02 1.64 5.96
C VAL A 169 -24.51 1.34 5.72
N GLU A 170 -24.79 0.33 4.88
CA GLU A 170 -26.14 -0.07 4.49
C GLU A 170 -26.94 -0.63 5.66
N ARG A 171 -26.28 -1.39 6.54
CA ARG A 171 -26.92 -2.08 7.67
C ARG A 171 -26.45 -1.53 9.01
N ARG A 172 -26.03 -0.26 9.06
CA ARG A 172 -25.44 0.41 10.25
C ARG A 172 -26.24 0.22 11.54
N GLU A 173 -27.56 0.16 11.41
CA GLU A 173 -28.54 -0.02 12.48
C GLU A 173 -28.50 -1.42 13.12
N GLN A 174 -27.84 -2.41 12.49
CA GLN A 174 -27.60 -3.76 13.02
C GLN A 174 -26.31 -3.84 13.86
N TYR A 175 -25.47 -2.81 13.82
CA TYR A 175 -24.22 -2.75 14.56
C TYR A 175 -24.36 -1.81 15.77
N ARG A 176 -23.45 -1.97 16.74
CA ARG A 176 -23.40 -1.14 17.94
C ARG A 176 -22.03 -0.52 18.10
N SER A 177 -21.98 0.71 18.61
CA SER A 177 -20.74 1.39 18.96
C SER A 177 -20.09 0.75 20.18
N ASP A 178 -18.77 0.69 20.20
CA ASP A 178 -18.04 0.15 21.35
C ASP A 178 -18.09 1.10 22.57
N CYS A 179 -18.26 2.40 22.35
CA CYS A 179 -18.28 3.40 23.42
C CYS A 179 -19.57 3.37 24.26
N CYS A 180 -20.74 3.31 23.62
CA CYS A 180 -22.04 3.44 24.32
C CYS A 180 -22.97 2.24 24.08
N GLY A 181 -22.60 1.29 23.22
CA GLY A 181 -23.51 0.23 22.79
C GLY A 181 -24.72 0.74 22.02
N ALA A 182 -24.64 1.93 21.42
CA ALA A 182 -25.73 2.57 20.69
C ALA A 182 -25.67 2.24 19.19
N SER A 183 -26.77 2.44 18.46
CA SER A 183 -26.78 2.30 17.00
C SER A 183 -25.83 3.29 16.32
N LEU A 184 -25.38 2.93 15.12
CA LEU A 184 -24.49 3.78 14.32
C LEU A 184 -25.29 4.74 13.42
N GLU A 185 -24.88 6.00 13.35
CA GLU A 185 -25.47 7.05 12.50
C GLU A 185 -24.50 7.47 11.39
N LEU A 186 -25.04 8.08 10.32
CA LEU A 186 -24.24 8.73 9.28
C LEU A 186 -24.15 10.22 9.61
N SER A 187 -22.93 10.74 9.63
CA SER A 187 -22.63 12.17 9.77
C SER A 187 -22.38 12.82 8.42
#